data_AF-A0A2L2YGI9-F1
#
_entry.id   AF-A0A2L2YGI9-F1
#
_cell.length_a   1.000
_cell.length_b   1.000
_cell.length_c   1.000
_cell.angle_alpha   90.00
_cell.angle_beta   90.00
_cell.angle_gamma   90.00
#
_symmetry.space_group_name_H-M   'P 1'
#
loop_
_entity.id
_entity.type
_entity.pdbx_description
1 polymer ?
#
loop_
_entity_poly.entity_id
_entity_poly.type
_entity_poly.pdbx_seq_one_letter_code
_entity_poly.pdbx_strand_id
1 'polypeptide(L)'
;DECRNGAKCIEEGAHSFCKCLEGTSGFLCETVDECKTENEKCGAHSDARCEYNIGLKVAECICNDDNLKYDAYQKLCGGTCSEGGDQCKNGANCMKDGIHNFCKCLNGTSGNFCEKVKECIPENEKCG
;
A
#
# COMPACT_ATOMS: atom_id res chain seq x y z
N ASP A 1 -17.66 -5.16 24.55
CA ASP A 1 -16.77 -4.78 23.44
C ASP A 1 -15.74 -5.85 23.19
N GLU A 2 -15.49 -6.16 21.93
CA GLU A 2 -14.49 -7.16 21.51
C GLU A 2 -13.15 -6.51 21.23
N CYS A 3 -12.07 -7.16 21.64
CA CYS A 3 -10.71 -6.76 21.30
C CYS A 3 -10.50 -6.79 19.78
N ARG A 4 -9.78 -5.80 19.25
CA ARG A 4 -9.50 -5.61 17.82
C ARG A 4 -8.17 -6.21 17.41
N ASN A 5 -7.91 -6.26 16.11
CA ASN A 5 -6.61 -6.59 15.52
C ASN A 5 -6.00 -7.91 16.02
N GLY A 6 -6.84 -8.92 16.29
CA GLY A 6 -6.40 -10.24 16.75
C GLY A 6 -5.94 -10.28 18.22
N ALA A 7 -6.18 -9.21 18.98
CA ALA A 7 -5.84 -9.17 20.40
C ALA A 7 -6.65 -10.18 21.22
N LYS A 8 -6.03 -10.70 22.27
CA LYS A 8 -6.66 -11.67 23.17
C LYS A 8 -7.39 -10.95 24.30
N CYS A 9 -8.68 -11.25 24.47
CA CYS A 9 -9.40 -10.85 25.69
C CYS A 9 -8.93 -11.72 26.87
N ILE A 10 -8.55 -11.07 27.97
CA ILE A 10 -8.11 -11.72 29.21
C ILE A 10 -9.04 -11.24 30.34
N GLU A 11 -9.51 -12.20 31.14
CA GLU A 11 -10.31 -11.94 32.33
C GLU A 11 -9.44 -12.04 33.58
N GLU A 12 -9.53 -11.04 34.46
CA GLU A 12 -8.93 -11.03 35.79
C GLU A 12 -9.99 -10.61 36.82
N GLY A 13 -10.50 -11.61 37.55
CA GLY A 13 -11.57 -11.39 38.54
C GLY A 13 -12.87 -10.95 37.87
N ALA A 14 -13.34 -9.74 38.22
CA ALA A 14 -14.54 -9.14 37.65
C ALA A 14 -14.27 -8.21 36.45
N HIS A 15 -13.00 -8.08 36.04
CA HIS A 15 -12.58 -7.18 34.97
C HIS A 15 -12.05 -7.97 33.77
N SER A 16 -12.23 -7.40 32.58
CA SER A 16 -11.63 -7.91 31.34
C SER A 16 -10.82 -6.81 30.67
N PHE A 17 -9.72 -7.19 30.04
CA PHE A 17 -8.86 -6.29 29.27
C PHE A 17 -8.30 -6.98 28.03
N CYS A 18 -7.92 -6.17 27.04
CA CYS A 18 -7.34 -6.66 25.80
C CYS A 18 -5.82 -6.72 25.90
N LYS A 19 -5.24 -7.90 25.65
CA LYS A 19 -3.80 -8.05 25.44
C LYS A 19 -3.48 -7.86 23.96
N CYS A 20 -2.97 -6.68 23.65
CA CYS A 20 -2.61 -6.28 22.29
C CYS A 20 -1.47 -7.12 21.71
N LEU A 21 -1.49 -7.26 20.39
CA LEU A 21 -0.37 -7.80 19.64
C LEU A 21 0.68 -6.70 19.43
N GLU A 22 1.91 -7.10 19.12
CA GLU A 22 2.99 -6.16 18.80
C GLU A 22 2.58 -5.22 17.66
N GLY A 23 2.88 -3.93 17.78
CA GLY A 23 2.47 -2.90 16.81
C GLY A 23 1.02 -2.45 16.91
N THR A 24 0.26 -2.92 17.92
CA THR A 24 -1.10 -2.45 18.22
C THR A 24 -1.22 -1.90 19.63
N SER A 25 -2.06 -0.89 19.81
CA SER A 25 -2.28 -0.20 21.10
C SER A 25 -3.73 0.29 21.24
N GLY A 26 -4.06 0.84 22.42
CA GLY A 26 -5.42 1.28 22.76
C GLY A 26 -6.12 0.33 23.73
N PHE A 27 -7.28 0.74 24.23
CA PHE A 27 -8.01 -0.04 25.24
C PHE A 27 -8.55 -1.36 24.67
N LEU A 28 -9.00 -1.34 23.41
CA LEU A 28 -9.45 -2.49 22.66
C LEU A 28 -8.39 -2.96 21.65
N CYS A 29 -7.16 -2.46 21.72
CA CYS A 29 -6.12 -2.69 20.71
C CYS A 29 -6.50 -2.23 19.30
N GLU A 30 -7.33 -1.18 19.22
CA GLU A 30 -7.88 -0.60 18.00
C GLU A 30 -6.87 0.21 17.18
N THR A 31 -5.83 0.72 17.83
CA THR A 31 -4.80 1.53 17.19
C THR A 31 -3.73 0.64 16.60
N VAL A 32 -3.38 0.88 15.33
CA VAL A 32 -2.22 0.27 14.69
C VAL A 32 -1.12 1.31 14.70
N ASP A 33 -0.03 1.05 15.42
CA ASP A 33 0.93 2.10 15.80
C ASP A 33 1.61 2.76 14.59
N GLU A 34 1.95 1.96 13.58
CA GLU A 34 2.55 2.45 12.33
C GLU A 34 1.56 3.14 11.40
N CYS A 35 0.25 3.03 11.66
CA CYS A 35 -0.80 3.69 10.87
C CYS A 35 -1.20 5.06 11.44
N LYS A 36 -0.62 5.49 12.58
CA LYS A 36 -0.92 6.80 13.21
C LYS A 36 -0.66 7.98 12.27
N THR A 37 0.29 7.82 11.37
CA THR A 37 0.60 8.75 10.29
C THR A 37 0.46 7.99 8.96
N GLU A 38 -0.79 7.66 8.58
CA GLU A 38 -1.10 6.97 7.32
C GLU A 38 -0.39 7.59 6.10
N ASN A 39 -0.25 8.92 6.10
CA ASN A 39 0.50 9.68 5.09
C ASN A 39 1.99 9.29 5.00
N GLU A 40 2.63 8.87 6.08
CA GLU A 40 4.04 8.46 6.10
C GLU A 40 4.21 7.02 5.64
N LYS A 41 3.33 6.12 6.13
CA LYS A 41 3.39 4.69 5.84
C LYS A 41 2.87 4.37 4.44
N CYS A 42 1.65 4.79 4.13
CA CYS A 42 0.98 4.47 2.87
C CYS A 42 1.03 5.60 1.84
N GLY A 43 1.51 6.80 2.19
CA GLY A 43 1.56 7.95 1.27
C GLY A 43 0.22 8.67 1.15
N ALA A 44 0.24 10.00 1.25
CA ALA A 44 -0.97 10.85 1.33
C ALA A 44 -1.93 10.79 0.11
N HIS A 45 -1.54 10.12 -0.98
CA HIS A 45 -2.29 10.05 -2.24
C HIS A 45 -2.32 8.65 -2.85
N SER A 46 -2.06 7.62 -2.06
CA SER A 46 -1.97 6.25 -2.58
C SER A 46 -3.31 5.60 -2.91
N ASP A 47 -4.42 6.14 -2.42
CA ASP A 47 -5.72 5.43 -2.37
C ASP A 47 -5.63 4.08 -1.65
N ALA A 48 -4.66 3.94 -0.74
CA ALA A 48 -4.52 2.82 0.16
C ALA A 48 -4.90 3.23 1.58
N ARG A 49 -5.41 2.26 2.33
CA ARG A 49 -5.63 2.36 3.76
C ARG A 49 -4.62 1.52 4.52
N CYS A 50 -4.23 1.99 5.70
CA CYS A 50 -3.32 1.26 6.58
C CYS A 50 -4.10 0.31 7.50
N GLU A 51 -3.86 -1.00 7.39
CA GLU A 51 -4.50 -2.03 8.22
C GLU A 51 -3.46 -2.90 8.94
N TYR A 52 -3.88 -3.64 9.96
CA TYR A 52 -3.01 -4.57 10.68
C TYR A 52 -3.18 -6.00 10.16
N ASN A 53 -2.10 -6.57 9.62
CA ASN A 53 -2.06 -7.95 9.17
C ASN A 53 -1.78 -8.88 10.38
N ILE A 54 -2.81 -9.58 10.86
CA ILE A 54 -2.72 -10.45 12.05
C ILE A 54 -1.76 -11.63 11.81
N GLY A 55 -1.70 -12.16 10.59
CA GLY A 55 -0.85 -13.31 10.25
C GLY A 55 0.64 -12.97 10.25
N LEU A 56 0.98 -11.78 9.76
CA LEU A 56 2.36 -11.28 9.70
C LEU A 56 2.76 -10.43 10.91
N LYS A 57 1.78 -9.99 11.72
CA LYS A 57 1.94 -9.08 12.86
C LYS A 57 2.61 -7.75 12.49
N VAL A 58 2.22 -7.18 11.35
CA VAL A 58 2.73 -5.90 10.86
C VAL A 58 1.59 -5.07 10.29
N ALA A 59 1.78 -3.76 10.25
CA ALA A 59 0.90 -2.89 9.48
C ALA A 59 1.20 -3.00 7.97
N GLU A 60 0.15 -3.02 7.16
CA GLU A 60 0.17 -3.18 5.71
C GLU A 60 -0.70 -2.10 5.05
N CYS A 61 -0.29 -1.65 3.86
CA CYS A 61 -1.10 -0.75 3.05
C CYS A 61 -1.93 -1.57 2.07
N ILE A 62 -3.25 -1.43 2.16
CA ILE A 62 -4.21 -2.15 1.34
C ILE A 62 -4.92 -1.15 0.44
N CYS A 63 -4.94 -1.41 -0.86
CA CYS A 63 -5.66 -0.57 -1.80
C CYS A 63 -7.16 -0.58 -1.52
N ASN A 64 -7.82 0.57 -1.71
CA ASN A 64 -9.27 0.65 -1.64
C ASN A 64 -9.95 -0.06 -2.81
N ASP A 65 -9.31 -0.08 -3.98
CA ASP A 65 -9.70 -0.93 -5.09
C ASP A 65 -9.01 -2.30 -4.98
N ASP A 66 -9.81 -3.35 -4.80
CA ASP A 66 -9.34 -4.74 -4.67
C ASP A 66 -8.61 -5.25 -5.92
N ASN A 67 -8.81 -4.62 -7.08
CA ASN A 67 -8.09 -4.95 -8.32
C ASN A 67 -6.68 -4.38 -8.36
N LEU A 68 -6.37 -3.39 -7.50
CA LEU A 68 -5.06 -2.80 -7.40
C LEU A 68 -4.26 -3.45 -6.27
N LYS A 69 -2.94 -3.27 -6.34
CA LYS A 69 -2.00 -3.69 -5.30
C LYS A 69 -1.11 -2.51 -4.92
N TYR A 70 -0.74 -2.46 -3.65
CA TYR A 70 0.08 -1.37 -3.15
C TYR A 70 1.53 -1.58 -3.61
N ASP A 71 2.03 -0.64 -4.41
CA ASP A 71 3.43 -0.56 -4.81
C ASP A 71 4.17 0.22 -3.72
N ALA A 72 5.03 -0.47 -2.96
CA ALA A 72 5.73 0.11 -1.82
C ALA A 72 6.88 1.03 -2.26
N TYR A 73 7.39 0.85 -3.48
CA TYR A 73 8.41 1.69 -4.08
C TYR A 73 7.84 3.04 -4.52
N GLN A 74 6.70 3.03 -5.21
CA GLN A 74 6.00 4.25 -5.65
C GLN A 74 5.11 4.86 -4.56
N LYS A 75 4.80 4.10 -3.51
CA LYS A 75 3.83 4.45 -2.46
C LYS A 75 2.46 4.81 -3.04
N LEU A 76 1.98 4.01 -3.98
CA LEU A 76 0.72 4.20 -4.70
C LEU A 76 0.06 2.85 -4.98
N CYS A 77 -1.26 2.85 -5.12
CA CYS A 77 -1.98 1.71 -5.67
C CYS A 77 -1.81 1.65 -7.19
N GLY A 78 -1.33 0.50 -7.67
CA GLY A 78 -1.04 0.26 -9.08
C GLY A 78 -1.62 -1.05 -9.59
N GLY A 79 -1.82 -1.13 -10.91
CA GLY A 79 -2.13 -2.37 -11.59
C GLY A 79 -0.89 -3.27 -11.68
N THR A 80 -1.08 -4.58 -11.63
CA THR A 80 0.04 -5.53 -11.71
C THR A 80 0.32 -5.96 -13.15
N CYS A 81 1.57 -6.31 -13.42
CA CYS A 81 2.01 -6.86 -14.70
C CYS A 81 2.48 -8.31 -14.58
N SER A 82 2.38 -9.04 -15.68
CA SER A 82 2.78 -10.44 -15.78
C SER A 82 4.21 -10.55 -16.30
N GLU A 83 4.80 -11.73 -16.16
CA GLU A 83 6.09 -12.04 -16.79
C GLU A 83 6.02 -11.78 -18.30
N GLY A 84 6.97 -11.02 -18.85
CA GLY A 84 6.94 -10.52 -20.22
C GLY A 84 6.46 -9.06 -20.37
N GLY A 85 5.64 -8.57 -19.45
CA GLY A 85 5.32 -7.14 -19.33
C GLY A 85 4.45 -6.54 -20.43
N ASP A 86 3.67 -7.34 -21.18
CA ASP A 86 2.83 -6.88 -22.29
C ASP A 86 1.80 -5.79 -21.89
N GLN A 87 1.42 -5.76 -20.61
CA GLN A 87 0.58 -4.71 -20.06
C GLN A 87 1.28 -3.36 -20.08
N CYS A 88 2.58 -3.32 -19.81
CA CYS A 88 3.36 -2.09 -19.69
C CYS A 88 3.54 -1.41 -21.06
N LYS A 89 3.21 -0.12 -21.12
CA LYS A 89 3.25 0.69 -22.35
C LYS A 89 4.48 1.58 -22.39
N ASN A 90 4.73 2.13 -23.57
CA ASN A 90 5.77 3.15 -23.79
C ASN A 90 7.17 2.71 -23.34
N GLY A 91 7.51 1.43 -23.55
CA GLY A 91 8.82 0.87 -23.20
C GLY A 91 9.06 0.67 -21.70
N ALA A 92 8.02 0.73 -20.87
CA ALA A 92 8.11 0.44 -19.45
C ALA A 92 8.42 -1.04 -19.19
N ASN A 93 9.22 -1.30 -18.15
CA ASN A 93 9.60 -2.64 -17.74
C ASN A 93 8.69 -3.11 -16.59
N CYS A 94 8.23 -4.35 -16.67
CA CYS A 94 7.58 -5.02 -15.55
C CYS A 94 8.62 -5.45 -14.52
N MET A 95 8.57 -4.91 -13.30
CA MET A 95 9.52 -5.20 -12.24
C MET A 95 8.82 -5.76 -11.01
N LYS A 96 9.46 -6.73 -10.36
CA LYS A 96 8.98 -7.29 -9.09
C LYS A 96 9.18 -6.28 -7.95
N ASP A 97 8.11 -6.03 -7.20
CA ASP A 97 8.13 -5.32 -5.91
C ASP A 97 7.36 -6.16 -4.87
N GLY A 98 8.09 -6.67 -3.87
CA GLY A 98 7.56 -7.62 -2.91
C GLY A 98 7.00 -8.89 -3.58
N ILE A 99 5.69 -9.10 -3.45
CA ILE A 99 4.97 -10.26 -4.00
C ILE A 99 4.26 -9.97 -5.34
N HIS A 100 4.24 -8.71 -5.76
CA HIS A 100 3.59 -8.26 -6.99
C HIS A 100 4.63 -7.78 -8.00
N ASN A 101 4.21 -7.58 -9.25
CA ASN A 101 5.03 -6.89 -10.23
C ASN A 101 4.27 -5.67 -10.73
N PHE A 102 4.99 -4.56 -10.93
CA PHE A 102 4.44 -3.30 -11.38
C PHE A 102 5.22 -2.76 -12.58
N CYS A 103 4.55 -1.95 -13.41
CA CYS A 103 5.20 -1.30 -14.53
C CYS A 103 6.04 -0.11 -14.04
N LYS A 104 7.36 -0.16 -14.23
CA LYS A 104 8.23 0.98 -13.96
C LYS A 104 8.23 1.92 -15.16
N CYS A 105 7.49 3.03 -15.02
CA CYS A 105 7.39 4.04 -16.06
C CYS A 105 8.71 4.76 -16.31
N LEU A 106 8.97 5.05 -17.58
CA LEU A 106 10.07 5.90 -17.99
C LEU A 106 9.73 7.37 -17.71
N ASN A 107 10.75 8.23 -17.67
CA ASN A 107 10.51 9.66 -17.50
C ASN A 107 9.57 10.18 -18.59
N GLY A 108 8.57 10.96 -18.16
CA GLY A 108 7.53 11.48 -19.05
C GLY A 108 6.36 10.53 -19.30
N THR A 109 6.32 9.34 -18.69
CA THR A 109 5.13 8.46 -18.72
C THR A 109 4.56 8.20 -17.33
N SER A 110 3.26 7.92 -17.25
CA SER A 110 2.54 7.69 -15.99
C SER A 110 1.30 6.82 -16.20
N GLY A 111 0.62 6.46 -15.10
CA GLY A 111 -0.51 5.52 -15.10
C GLY A 111 -0.09 4.11 -14.70
N ASN A 112 -1.07 3.26 -14.42
CA ASN A 112 -0.84 1.90 -13.89
C ASN A 112 -0.01 1.04 -14.84
N PHE A 113 -0.14 1.30 -16.14
CA PHE A 113 0.54 0.58 -17.19
C PHE A 113 1.42 1.53 -18.02
N CYS A 114 1.76 2.69 -17.47
CA CYS A 114 2.55 3.72 -18.13
C CYS A 114 1.94 4.21 -19.46
N GLU A 115 0.61 4.15 -19.58
CA GLU A 115 -0.15 4.45 -20.79
C GLU A 115 -0.28 5.95 -21.08
N LYS A 116 -0.11 6.79 -20.06
CA LYS A 116 -0.19 8.25 -20.20
C LYS A 116 1.20 8.78 -20.53
N VAL A 117 1.28 9.59 -21.58
CA VAL A 117 2.50 10.30 -21.97
C VAL A 117 2.30 11.77 -21.64
N LYS A 118 3.26 12.39 -20.95
CA LYS A 118 3.29 13.83 -20.75
C LYS A 118 3.45 14.49 -22.11
N GLU A 119 2.52 15.36 -22.50
CA GLU A 119 2.54 16.02 -23.79
C GLU A 119 3.87 16.74 -24.00
N CYS A 120 4.53 16.44 -25.12
CA CYS A 120 5.71 17.18 -25.55
C CYS A 120 5.26 18.56 -26.02
N ILE A 121 5.56 19.61 -25.25
CA ILE A 121 5.36 20.98 -25.75
C ILE A 121 6.40 21.20 -26.86
N PRO A 122 6.02 21.54 -28.10
CA PRO A 122 6.92 21.53 -29.26
C PRO A 122 8.07 22.55 -29.24
N GLU A 123 8.30 23.31 -28.16
CA GLU A 123 9.19 24.47 -28.22
C GLU A 123 10.59 24.31 -27.64
N ASN A 124 10.97 23.19 -27.00
CA ASN A 124 12.38 22.84 -26.76
C ASN A 124 12.48 21.45 -26.13
N GLU A 125 13.23 20.55 -26.77
CA GLU A 125 13.32 19.10 -26.54
C GLU A 125 13.71 18.64 -25.13
N LYS A 126 12.83 18.79 -24.14
CA LYS A 126 12.85 17.98 -22.91
C LYS A 126 11.43 17.68 -22.46
N CYS A 127 11.08 16.40 -22.48
CA CYS A 127 9.98 15.87 -21.67
C CYS A 127 10.45 15.92 -20.20
N GLY A 128 10.37 17.10 -19.58
CA GLY A 128 10.61 17.30 -18.15
C GLY A 128 9.31 17.14 -17.39
#